data_AF-A0AAW8B7M5-F1
#
_entry.id   AF-A0AAW8B7M5-F1
#
_cell.length_a   1.000
_cell.length_b   1.000
_cell.length_c   1.000
_cell.angle_alpha   90.00
_cell.angle_beta   90.00
_cell.angle_gamma   90.00
#
_symmetry.space_group_name_H-M   'P 1'
#
loop_
_entity.id
_entity.type
_entity.pdbx_description
1 polymer ?
#
loop_
_entity_poly.entity_id
_entity_poly.type
_entity_poly.pdbx_seq_one_letter_code
_entity_poly.pdbx_strand_id
1 'polypeptide(L)'
;MKKLLLIFALLFSYFFQINAQKDKLDLLFEKYQETDGVTSIKIAKPMFNMLNKLNIADDELAQIKPLLSKINGLKILIIEKPEDQKQQSQFQKLEADIASSIKNMKYEELITVHSKDNKIKFLSSDAVNGILDNLLLSINADGNSLLMMLDGKISMDDVNNLINEAEKSATKSSVTTENKTSTGTTQVRNVGKFTGVSVSSGIKVNFTQGNNQSVIVDTDPNLQEYVSTEVENGILVIAVKNKNNKNLNFKKLLVTIEAPRLSSVKVSSGSLLTTLNTINENDFQAEISSGANLNADLNIKNKTSVDISSGSSMRMDVKTRDFEFEGSSGSSSTVVGNAENTIFSLSSAASCNAQDLSSKNGTAKASSGASLKMNVTESLTGSATSGASIRYKGNPKNIIETGKSSSGGSVKPIN
;
A
#
# COMPACT_ATOMS: atom_id res chain seq x y z
N MET A 1 -26.94 -31.77 -64.65
CA MET A 1 -27.20 -30.52 -63.90
C MET A 1 -28.12 -30.72 -62.69
N LYS A 2 -29.28 -31.40 -62.81
CA LYS A 2 -30.20 -31.61 -61.66
C LYS A 2 -29.61 -32.38 -60.46
N LYS A 3 -28.74 -33.38 -60.70
CA LYS A 3 -28.08 -34.13 -59.60
C LYS A 3 -26.95 -33.35 -58.89
N LEU A 4 -26.34 -32.37 -59.56
CA LEU A 4 -25.26 -31.55 -58.98
C LEU A 4 -25.82 -30.43 -58.09
N LEU A 5 -26.98 -29.88 -58.47
CA LEU A 5 -27.72 -28.88 -57.69
C LEU A 5 -28.27 -29.47 -56.37
N LEU A 6 -28.67 -30.74 -56.38
CA LEU A 6 -29.16 -31.45 -55.18
C LEU A 6 -28.04 -31.73 -54.16
N ILE A 7 -26.82 -32.00 -54.63
CA ILE A 7 -25.63 -32.17 -53.78
C ILE A 7 -25.20 -30.83 -53.18
N PHE A 8 -25.24 -29.74 -53.96
CA PHE A 8 -24.94 -28.40 -53.43
C PHE A 8 -25.97 -27.92 -52.42
N ALA A 9 -27.26 -28.23 -52.62
CA ALA A 9 -28.31 -27.93 -51.64
C ALA A 9 -28.16 -28.73 -50.35
N LEU A 10 -27.74 -30.01 -50.43
CA LEU A 10 -27.44 -30.85 -49.26
C LEU A 10 -26.18 -30.40 -48.50
N LEU A 11 -25.13 -29.96 -49.21
CA LEU A 11 -23.96 -29.35 -48.58
C LEU A 11 -24.29 -28.02 -47.91
N PHE A 12 -25.11 -27.16 -48.54
CA PHE A 12 -25.53 -25.89 -47.94
C PHE A 12 -26.51 -26.08 -46.77
N SER A 13 -27.38 -27.10 -46.78
CA SER A 13 -28.23 -27.42 -45.62
C SER A 13 -27.42 -27.96 -44.43
N TYR A 14 -26.26 -28.58 -44.66
CA TYR A 14 -25.33 -28.93 -43.59
C TYR A 14 -24.54 -27.73 -43.05
N PHE A 15 -24.30 -26.68 -43.86
CA PHE A 15 -23.64 -25.46 -43.39
C PHE A 15 -24.57 -24.53 -42.57
N PHE A 16 -25.89 -24.57 -42.81
CA PHE A 16 -26.85 -23.78 -42.04
C PHE A 16 -27.19 -24.37 -40.64
N GLN A 17 -26.76 -25.59 -40.33
CA GLN A 17 -26.94 -26.18 -39.00
C GLN A 17 -25.76 -25.99 -38.03
N ILE A 18 -24.67 -25.31 -38.44
CA ILE A 18 -23.47 -25.17 -37.60
C ILE A 18 -23.50 -23.94 -36.67
N ASN A 19 -24.48 -23.04 -36.80
CA ASN A 19 -24.60 -21.88 -35.90
C ASN A 19 -25.53 -22.11 -34.67
N ALA A 20 -25.83 -23.36 -34.34
CA ALA A 20 -26.88 -23.71 -33.39
C ALA A 20 -26.35 -24.20 -32.03
N GLN A 21 -25.89 -23.26 -31.19
CA GLN A 21 -26.00 -23.21 -29.72
C GLN A 21 -24.97 -22.20 -29.20
N LYS A 22 -25.28 -20.91 -29.32
CA LYS A 22 -24.66 -19.96 -28.40
C LYS A 22 -25.26 -20.23 -27.02
N ASP A 23 -24.41 -20.28 -26.00
CA ASP A 23 -24.86 -20.39 -24.61
C ASP A 23 -25.87 -19.25 -24.33
N LYS A 24 -26.95 -19.56 -23.61
CA LYS A 24 -27.93 -18.54 -23.20
C LYS A 24 -27.26 -17.44 -22.39
N LEU A 25 -26.22 -17.78 -21.63
CA LEU A 25 -25.43 -16.82 -20.87
C LEU A 25 -24.62 -15.91 -21.80
N ASP A 26 -24.03 -16.44 -22.86
CA ASP A 26 -23.32 -15.63 -23.85
C ASP A 26 -24.24 -14.62 -24.55
N LEU A 27 -25.45 -15.04 -24.88
CA LEU A 27 -26.46 -14.16 -25.49
C LEU A 27 -26.88 -13.03 -24.54
N LEU A 28 -26.89 -13.27 -23.23
CA LEU A 28 -27.17 -12.23 -22.24
C LEU A 28 -26.10 -11.14 -22.27
N PHE A 29 -24.81 -11.51 -22.22
CA PHE A 29 -23.72 -10.54 -22.32
C PHE A 29 -23.74 -9.79 -23.67
N GLU A 30 -24.03 -10.49 -24.76
CA GLU A 30 -24.16 -9.85 -26.07
C GLU A 30 -25.32 -8.84 -26.15
N LYS A 31 -26.45 -9.15 -25.51
CA LYS A 31 -27.65 -8.28 -25.48
C LYS A 31 -27.37 -6.94 -24.79
N TYR A 32 -26.62 -6.93 -23.69
CA TYR A 32 -26.45 -5.73 -22.87
C TYR A 32 -25.13 -4.97 -23.10
N GLN A 33 -24.20 -5.51 -23.89
CA GLN A 33 -22.88 -4.88 -24.08
C GLN A 33 -22.92 -3.49 -24.74
N GLU A 34 -24.00 -3.15 -25.46
CA GLU A 34 -24.20 -1.85 -26.13
C GLU A 34 -25.35 -1.04 -25.51
N THR A 35 -25.80 -1.40 -24.31
CA THR A 35 -26.87 -0.67 -23.62
C THR A 35 -26.31 0.57 -22.92
N ASP A 36 -27.00 1.71 -23.02
CA ASP A 36 -26.63 2.94 -22.31
C ASP A 36 -26.54 2.70 -20.79
N GLY A 37 -25.48 3.21 -20.16
CA GLY A 37 -25.21 3.00 -18.73
C GLY A 37 -24.56 1.65 -18.40
N VAL A 38 -24.17 0.86 -19.41
CA VAL A 38 -23.44 -0.40 -19.24
C VAL A 38 -22.04 -0.29 -19.84
N THR A 39 -21.02 -0.55 -19.03
CA THR A 39 -19.65 -0.76 -19.49
C THR A 39 -19.41 -2.25 -19.66
N SER A 40 -19.04 -2.67 -20.88
CA SER A 40 -18.73 -4.06 -21.20
C SER A 40 -17.23 -4.26 -21.42
N ILE A 41 -16.65 -5.25 -20.75
CA ILE A 41 -15.25 -5.64 -20.91
C ILE A 41 -15.21 -7.11 -21.33
N LYS A 42 -14.47 -7.41 -22.41
CA LYS A 42 -14.25 -8.78 -22.90
C LYS A 42 -12.77 -9.07 -23.05
N ILE A 43 -12.28 -10.05 -22.30
CA ILE A 43 -10.92 -10.57 -22.39
C ILE A 43 -11.00 -11.96 -23.01
N ALA A 44 -10.30 -12.16 -24.13
CA ALA A 44 -10.31 -13.43 -24.86
C ALA A 44 -9.11 -14.32 -24.48
N LYS A 45 -9.23 -15.63 -24.76
CA LYS A 45 -8.21 -16.66 -24.53
C LYS A 45 -6.77 -16.28 -24.90
N PRO A 46 -6.48 -15.61 -26.04
CA PRO A 46 -5.11 -15.25 -26.39
C PRO A 46 -4.43 -14.35 -25.35
N MET A 47 -5.19 -13.49 -24.67
CA MET A 47 -4.66 -12.64 -23.60
C MET A 47 -4.30 -13.47 -22.36
N PHE A 48 -5.16 -14.41 -21.96
CA PHE A 48 -4.87 -15.35 -20.87
C PHE A 48 -3.66 -16.24 -21.18
N ASN A 49 -3.53 -16.69 -22.41
CA ASN A 49 -2.35 -17.43 -22.88
C ASN A 49 -1.07 -16.57 -22.82
N MET A 50 -1.17 -15.27 -23.10
CA MET A 50 -0.05 -14.35 -22.96
C MET A 50 0.33 -14.20 -21.48
N LEU A 51 -0.64 -13.97 -20.59
CA LEU A 51 -0.42 -13.87 -19.14
C LEU A 51 0.23 -15.13 -18.57
N ASN A 52 -0.23 -16.31 -18.98
CA ASN A 52 0.34 -17.58 -18.53
C ASN A 52 1.81 -17.78 -18.95
N LYS A 53 2.22 -17.14 -20.06
CA LYS A 53 3.60 -17.17 -20.58
C LYS A 53 4.51 -16.11 -19.96
N LEU A 54 3.95 -15.11 -19.28
CA LEU A 54 4.77 -14.15 -18.54
C LEU A 54 5.34 -14.87 -17.32
N ASN A 55 6.67 -14.96 -17.26
CA ASN A 55 7.37 -15.60 -16.16
C ASN A 55 7.45 -14.62 -14.98
N ILE A 56 6.33 -14.46 -14.29
CA ILE A 56 6.22 -13.59 -13.13
C ILE A 56 6.55 -14.44 -11.90
N ALA A 57 7.66 -14.13 -11.23
CA ALA A 57 8.07 -14.76 -9.99
C ALA A 57 7.27 -14.14 -8.84
N ASP A 58 6.04 -14.63 -8.66
CA ASP A 58 5.15 -14.23 -7.58
C ASP A 58 4.46 -15.48 -7.01
N ASP A 59 4.63 -15.70 -5.71
CA ASP A 59 4.08 -16.84 -4.98
C ASP A 59 2.54 -16.79 -4.96
N GLU A 60 1.94 -15.61 -5.17
CA GLU A 60 0.49 -15.40 -5.28
C GLU A 60 -0.02 -15.78 -6.68
N LEU A 61 0.70 -15.40 -7.74
CA LEU A 61 0.34 -15.76 -9.11
C LEU A 61 0.47 -17.26 -9.37
N ALA A 62 1.37 -17.94 -8.65
CA ALA A 62 1.53 -19.39 -8.70
C ALA A 62 0.23 -20.15 -8.36
N GLN A 63 -0.62 -19.58 -7.50
CA GLN A 63 -1.89 -20.20 -7.08
C GLN A 63 -3.00 -20.05 -8.12
N ILE A 64 -3.02 -18.94 -8.87
CA ILE A 64 -4.02 -18.71 -9.93
C ILE A 64 -3.54 -19.11 -11.32
N LYS A 65 -2.25 -19.41 -11.51
CA LYS A 65 -1.68 -19.89 -12.77
C LYS A 65 -2.36 -21.17 -13.32
N PRO A 66 -2.72 -22.17 -12.48
CA PRO A 66 -3.51 -23.31 -12.94
C PRO A 66 -4.87 -22.91 -13.51
N LEU A 67 -5.52 -21.91 -12.90
CA LEU A 67 -6.80 -21.34 -13.36
C LEU A 67 -6.65 -20.60 -14.70
N LEU A 68 -5.60 -19.81 -14.89
CA LEU A 68 -5.35 -19.07 -16.13
C LEU A 68 -5.29 -19.97 -17.37
N SER A 69 -4.85 -21.21 -17.22
CA SER A 69 -4.79 -22.19 -18.31
C SER A 69 -6.17 -22.80 -18.67
N LYS A 70 -7.13 -22.75 -17.74
CA LYS A 70 -8.47 -23.33 -17.86
C LYS A 70 -9.51 -22.31 -18.34
N ILE A 71 -9.16 -21.03 -18.34
CA ILE A 71 -10.03 -19.92 -18.75
C ILE A 71 -9.94 -19.72 -20.27
N ASN A 72 -11.09 -19.74 -20.93
CA ASN A 72 -11.25 -19.37 -22.34
C ASN A 72 -11.55 -17.88 -22.51
N GLY A 73 -12.11 -17.23 -21.51
CA GLY A 73 -12.41 -15.80 -21.57
C GLY A 73 -12.97 -15.23 -20.27
N LEU A 74 -13.02 -13.91 -20.21
CA LEU A 74 -13.67 -13.16 -19.15
C LEU A 74 -14.59 -12.13 -19.80
N LYS A 75 -15.84 -12.06 -19.35
CA LYS A 75 -16.78 -11.01 -19.72
C LYS A 75 -17.24 -10.30 -18.47
N ILE A 76 -17.29 -8.97 -18.51
CA ILE A 76 -17.74 -8.13 -17.38
C ILE A 76 -18.76 -7.14 -17.91
N LEU A 77 -19.89 -7.03 -17.25
CA LEU A 77 -20.84 -5.92 -17.38
C LEU A 77 -20.81 -5.13 -16.08
N ILE A 78 -20.54 -3.83 -16.19
CA ILE A 78 -20.63 -2.88 -15.09
C ILE A 78 -21.80 -1.96 -15.40
N ILE A 79 -22.80 -1.96 -14.53
CA ILE A 79 -24.01 -1.18 -14.65
C ILE A 79 -23.92 -0.07 -13.61
N GLU A 80 -23.79 1.16 -14.10
CA GLU A 80 -23.59 2.33 -13.24
C GLU A 80 -24.92 3.00 -12.92
N LYS A 81 -25.10 3.38 -11.65
CA LYS A 81 -26.28 4.11 -11.23
C LYS A 81 -26.25 5.52 -11.84
N PRO A 82 -27.28 5.92 -12.61
CA PRO A 82 -27.32 7.25 -13.16
C PRO A 82 -27.64 8.30 -12.09
N GLU A 83 -27.03 9.48 -12.23
CA GLU A 83 -27.29 10.64 -11.35
C GLU A 83 -28.68 11.25 -11.59
N ASP A 84 -29.20 11.17 -12.83
CA ASP A 84 -30.53 11.68 -13.20
C ASP A 84 -31.66 10.74 -12.71
N GLN A 85 -32.61 11.30 -11.95
CA GLN A 85 -33.78 10.59 -11.44
C GLN A 85 -34.64 9.92 -12.53
N LYS A 86 -34.68 10.47 -13.75
CA LYS A 86 -35.45 9.86 -14.86
C LYS A 86 -34.85 8.54 -15.34
N GLN A 87 -33.52 8.42 -15.29
CA GLN A 87 -32.79 7.23 -15.74
C GLN A 87 -32.70 6.15 -14.66
N GLN A 88 -32.92 6.47 -13.38
CA GLN A 88 -32.95 5.48 -12.29
C GLN A 88 -34.04 4.41 -12.48
N SER A 89 -35.18 4.77 -13.09
CA SER A 89 -36.24 3.80 -13.41
C SER A 89 -35.85 2.80 -14.50
N GLN A 90 -34.99 3.22 -15.44
CA GLN A 90 -34.46 2.36 -16.49
C GLN A 90 -33.35 1.45 -15.96
N PHE A 91 -32.49 2.00 -15.08
CA PHE A 91 -31.49 1.24 -14.33
C PHE A 91 -32.09 0.07 -13.54
N GLN A 92 -33.13 0.33 -12.74
CA GLN A 92 -33.79 -0.72 -11.95
C GLN A 92 -34.44 -1.81 -12.82
N LYS A 93 -35.00 -1.44 -13.98
CA LYS A 93 -35.58 -2.40 -14.94
C LYS A 93 -34.49 -3.26 -15.57
N LEU A 94 -33.36 -2.67 -15.93
CA LEU A 94 -32.22 -3.38 -16.50
C LEU A 94 -31.65 -4.42 -15.51
N GLU A 95 -31.42 -4.03 -14.26
CA GLU A 95 -30.98 -4.94 -13.20
C GLU A 95 -31.96 -6.09 -13.00
N ALA A 96 -33.26 -5.79 -12.94
CA ALA A 96 -34.30 -6.81 -12.78
C ALA A 96 -34.37 -7.77 -13.97
N ASP A 97 -34.22 -7.27 -15.20
CA ASP A 97 -34.23 -8.09 -16.42
C ASP A 97 -33.03 -9.05 -16.46
N ILE A 98 -31.83 -8.56 -16.11
CA ILE A 98 -30.61 -9.38 -16.00
C ILE A 98 -30.76 -10.45 -14.91
N ALA A 99 -31.18 -10.07 -13.71
CA ALA A 99 -31.37 -11.00 -12.60
C ALA A 99 -32.41 -12.08 -12.93
N SER A 100 -33.51 -11.70 -13.60
CA SER A 100 -34.54 -12.65 -14.04
C SER A 100 -34.03 -13.60 -15.12
N SER A 101 -33.21 -13.10 -16.04
CA SER A 101 -32.62 -13.90 -17.11
C SER A 101 -31.66 -14.96 -16.55
N ILE A 102 -30.80 -14.60 -15.59
CA ILE A 102 -29.91 -15.54 -14.90
C ILE A 102 -30.73 -16.60 -14.15
N LYS A 103 -31.76 -16.19 -13.41
CA LYS A 103 -32.66 -17.09 -12.68
C LYS A 103 -33.34 -18.11 -13.62
N ASN A 104 -33.76 -17.67 -14.81
CA ASN A 104 -34.39 -18.52 -15.81
C ASN A 104 -33.43 -19.53 -16.46
N MET A 105 -32.12 -19.31 -16.35
CA MET A 105 -31.08 -20.23 -16.84
C MET A 105 -30.75 -21.34 -15.83
N LYS A 106 -31.38 -21.37 -14.65
CA LYS A 106 -31.13 -22.33 -13.56
C LYS A 106 -29.70 -22.30 -13.01
N TYR A 107 -29.08 -21.12 -12.96
CA TYR A 107 -27.84 -20.95 -12.23
C TYR A 107 -28.12 -21.00 -10.73
N GLU A 108 -27.43 -21.85 -10.01
CA GLU A 108 -27.55 -22.01 -8.56
C GLU A 108 -26.55 -21.10 -7.85
N GLU A 109 -26.95 -20.52 -6.72
CA GLU A 109 -26.06 -19.75 -5.86
C GLU A 109 -25.18 -20.72 -5.08
N LEU A 110 -23.89 -20.75 -5.39
CA LEU A 110 -22.92 -21.57 -4.66
C LEU A 110 -22.58 -20.92 -3.31
N ILE A 111 -22.32 -19.62 -3.34
CA ILE A 111 -21.92 -18.83 -2.18
C ILE A 111 -22.51 -17.43 -2.29
N THR A 112 -23.01 -16.93 -1.17
CA THR A 112 -23.36 -15.51 -1.02
C THR A 112 -22.59 -14.92 0.16
N VAL A 113 -21.84 -13.85 -0.09
CA VAL A 113 -21.16 -13.07 0.95
C VAL A 113 -21.95 -11.77 1.16
N HIS A 114 -22.32 -11.51 2.41
CA HIS A 114 -23.02 -10.31 2.83
C HIS A 114 -22.07 -9.42 3.65
N SER A 115 -21.91 -8.16 3.22
CA SER A 115 -21.32 -7.11 4.05
C SER A 115 -22.30 -5.96 4.23
N LYS A 116 -21.94 -4.95 5.04
CA LYS A 116 -22.82 -3.83 5.38
C LYS A 116 -23.31 -3.06 4.13
N ASP A 117 -22.47 -2.98 3.10
CA ASP A 117 -22.72 -2.17 1.90
C ASP A 117 -22.64 -2.97 0.58
N ASN A 118 -22.20 -4.25 0.62
CA ASN A 118 -22.02 -5.08 -0.57
C ASN A 118 -22.72 -6.44 -0.46
N LYS A 119 -23.26 -6.91 -1.59
CA LYS A 119 -23.74 -8.29 -1.75
C LYS A 119 -23.00 -8.96 -2.90
N ILE A 120 -22.24 -10.01 -2.60
CA ILE A 120 -21.46 -10.78 -3.56
C ILE A 120 -22.07 -12.16 -3.69
N LYS A 121 -22.28 -12.63 -4.92
CA LYS A 121 -22.81 -13.97 -5.23
C LYS A 121 -21.92 -14.68 -6.24
N PHE A 122 -21.58 -15.92 -5.93
CA PHE A 122 -21.00 -16.86 -6.88
C PHE A 122 -22.10 -17.81 -7.37
N LEU A 123 -22.28 -17.90 -8.67
CA LEU A 123 -23.29 -18.75 -9.29
C LEU A 123 -22.66 -19.64 -10.35
N SER A 124 -23.19 -20.86 -10.50
CA SER A 124 -22.82 -21.75 -11.60
C SER A 124 -24.03 -22.50 -12.12
N SER A 125 -23.91 -23.04 -13.33
CA SER A 125 -24.79 -24.12 -13.77
C SER A 125 -24.36 -25.45 -13.10
N ASP A 126 -25.20 -26.48 -13.19
CA ASP A 126 -24.97 -27.78 -12.56
C ASP A 126 -23.52 -28.30 -12.74
N ALA A 127 -22.92 -28.81 -11.66
CA ALA A 127 -21.59 -29.39 -11.70
C ALA A 127 -21.63 -30.82 -12.27
N VAL A 128 -21.00 -31.06 -13.42
CA VAL A 128 -20.82 -32.43 -13.94
C VAL A 128 -19.48 -32.95 -13.42
N ASN A 129 -19.52 -33.96 -12.55
CA ASN A 129 -18.32 -34.56 -11.91
C ASN A 129 -17.44 -33.54 -11.16
N GLY A 130 -18.05 -32.55 -10.50
CA GLY A 130 -17.31 -31.53 -9.74
C GLY A 130 -16.60 -30.48 -10.59
N ILE A 131 -16.90 -30.44 -11.89
CA ILE A 131 -16.43 -29.42 -12.83
C ILE A 131 -17.63 -28.55 -13.22
N LEU A 132 -17.45 -27.24 -13.07
CA LEU A 132 -18.38 -26.19 -13.43
C LEU A 132 -18.09 -25.72 -14.86
N ASP A 133 -19.13 -25.65 -15.69
CA ASP A 133 -19.09 -24.95 -16.95
C ASP A 133 -19.48 -23.48 -16.70
N ASN A 134 -18.48 -22.61 -16.76
CA ASN A 134 -18.53 -21.18 -16.46
C ASN A 134 -18.83 -20.86 -14.98
N LEU A 135 -18.16 -19.82 -14.47
CA LEU A 135 -18.43 -19.27 -13.13
C LEU A 135 -18.94 -17.84 -13.28
N LEU A 136 -20.10 -17.56 -12.68
CA LEU A 136 -20.70 -16.24 -12.67
C LEU A 136 -20.48 -15.59 -11.30
N LEU A 137 -20.03 -14.35 -11.30
CA LEU A 137 -19.86 -13.52 -10.12
C LEU A 137 -20.75 -12.28 -10.27
N SER A 138 -21.64 -12.06 -9.30
CA SER A 138 -22.50 -10.88 -9.24
C SER A 138 -22.19 -10.09 -7.97
N ILE A 139 -21.89 -8.80 -8.12
CA ILE A 139 -21.58 -7.88 -7.02
C ILE A 139 -22.52 -6.69 -7.12
N ASN A 140 -23.27 -6.42 -6.06
CA ASN A 140 -24.07 -5.21 -5.93
C ASN A 140 -23.47 -4.37 -4.80
N ALA A 141 -23.00 -3.16 -5.11
CA ALA A 141 -22.24 -2.29 -4.20
C ALA A 141 -22.56 -0.81 -4.48
N ASP A 142 -22.90 -0.04 -3.44
CA ASP A 142 -23.14 1.43 -3.51
C ASP A 142 -24.09 1.89 -4.63
N GLY A 143 -25.03 1.02 -5.02
CA GLY A 143 -25.98 1.28 -6.09
C GLY A 143 -25.50 0.94 -7.50
N ASN A 144 -24.25 0.50 -7.68
CA ASN A 144 -23.75 -0.06 -8.92
C ASN A 144 -23.84 -1.59 -8.89
N SER A 145 -24.01 -2.19 -10.07
CA SER A 145 -24.07 -3.64 -10.25
C SER A 145 -23.01 -4.13 -11.21
N LEU A 146 -22.21 -5.10 -10.77
CA LEU A 146 -21.20 -5.77 -11.58
C LEU A 146 -21.62 -7.23 -11.79
N LEU A 147 -21.61 -7.65 -13.05
CA LEU A 147 -21.80 -9.03 -13.45
C LEU A 147 -20.58 -9.50 -14.24
N MET A 148 -19.89 -10.51 -13.72
CA MET A 148 -18.69 -11.08 -14.32
C MET A 148 -18.92 -12.55 -14.64
N MET A 149 -18.55 -12.98 -15.84
CA MET A 149 -18.54 -14.37 -16.27
C MET A 149 -17.11 -14.79 -16.59
N LEU A 150 -16.65 -15.83 -15.90
CA LEU A 150 -15.43 -16.53 -16.20
C LEU A 150 -15.77 -17.74 -17.08
N ASP A 151 -15.44 -17.65 -18.36
CA ASP A 151 -15.64 -18.73 -19.33
C ASP A 151 -14.51 -19.74 -19.20
N GLY A 152 -14.84 -20.97 -18.82
CA GLY A 152 -13.87 -22.02 -18.60
C GLY A 152 -14.43 -23.21 -17.83
N LYS A 153 -13.63 -24.27 -17.77
CA LYS A 153 -13.91 -25.46 -16.94
C LYS A 153 -13.24 -25.29 -15.59
N ILE A 154 -14.04 -25.06 -14.56
CA ILE A 154 -13.55 -24.67 -13.24
C ILE A 154 -13.91 -25.77 -12.25
N SER A 155 -12.92 -26.33 -11.57
CA SER A 155 -13.19 -27.32 -10.52
C SER A 155 -13.54 -26.64 -9.20
N MET A 156 -14.17 -27.38 -8.27
CA MET A 156 -14.44 -26.86 -6.92
C MET A 156 -13.17 -26.46 -6.15
N ASP A 157 -12.04 -27.12 -6.41
CA ASP A 157 -10.75 -26.72 -5.83
C ASP A 157 -10.29 -25.36 -6.35
N ASP A 158 -10.49 -25.11 -7.64
CA ASP A 158 -10.20 -23.81 -8.26
C ASP A 158 -11.10 -22.71 -7.65
N VAL A 159 -12.38 -23.01 -7.41
CA VAL A 159 -13.33 -22.10 -6.74
C VAL A 159 -12.89 -21.82 -5.30
N ASN A 160 -12.52 -22.85 -4.54
CA ASN A 160 -12.02 -22.69 -3.17
C ASN A 160 -10.77 -21.82 -3.12
N ASN A 161 -9.84 -21.98 -4.06
CA ASN A 161 -8.66 -21.11 -4.17
C ASN A 161 -9.05 -19.66 -4.49
N LEU A 162 -9.99 -19.44 -5.43
CA LEU A 162 -10.52 -18.10 -5.72
C LEU A 162 -11.18 -17.46 -4.51
N ILE A 163 -11.93 -18.23 -3.71
CA ILE A 163 -12.60 -17.73 -2.50
C ILE A 163 -11.59 -17.42 -1.42
N ASN A 164 -10.61 -18.29 -1.16
CA ASN A 164 -9.59 -18.04 -0.15
C ASN A 164 -8.76 -16.79 -0.48
N GLU A 165 -8.47 -16.57 -1.77
CA GLU A 165 -7.84 -15.33 -2.23
C GLU A 165 -8.81 -14.14 -2.17
N ALA A 166 -10.08 -14.31 -2.52
CA ALA A 166 -11.10 -13.26 -2.39
C ALA A 166 -11.43 -12.90 -0.93
N GLU A 167 -11.34 -13.83 0.02
CA GLU A 167 -11.55 -13.63 1.46
C GLU A 167 -10.32 -13.02 2.11
N LYS A 168 -9.11 -13.46 1.73
CA LYS A 168 -7.86 -12.75 2.09
C LYS A 168 -7.86 -11.33 1.52
N SER A 169 -8.39 -11.15 0.31
CA SER A 169 -8.55 -9.83 -0.29
C SER A 169 -9.66 -9.04 0.41
N ALA A 170 -10.81 -9.63 0.76
CA ALA A 170 -11.93 -8.96 1.43
C ALA A 170 -11.66 -8.62 2.90
N THR A 171 -10.83 -9.40 3.61
CA THR A 171 -10.29 -9.02 4.93
C THR A 171 -9.12 -8.03 4.83
N LYS A 172 -8.65 -7.71 3.62
CA LYS A 172 -7.62 -6.71 3.31
C LYS A 172 -8.08 -5.62 2.30
N SER A 173 -9.38 -5.48 2.03
CA SER A 173 -9.88 -4.57 0.98
C SER A 173 -11.17 -3.88 1.41
N SER A 174 -11.03 -2.69 1.98
CA SER A 174 -11.73 -1.57 1.38
C SER A 174 -10.85 -1.02 0.26
N VAL A 175 -11.23 -1.43 -0.95
CA VAL A 175 -11.05 -0.75 -2.24
C VAL A 175 -9.70 -0.88 -2.98
N THR A 176 -9.73 -1.69 -4.04
CA THR A 176 -9.06 -1.47 -5.32
C THR A 176 -10.06 -1.66 -6.46
N THR A 177 -10.22 -0.69 -7.35
CA THR A 177 -10.09 -0.91 -8.82
C THR A 177 -9.98 0.43 -9.56
N GLU A 178 -9.04 0.48 -10.48
CA GLU A 178 -8.81 1.58 -11.42
C GLU A 178 -10.01 1.72 -12.37
N ASN A 179 -10.75 2.82 -12.25
CA ASN A 179 -11.43 3.42 -13.39
C ASN A 179 -10.47 4.43 -14.03
N LYS A 180 -10.24 4.30 -15.33
CA LYS A 180 -9.56 5.32 -16.14
C LYS A 180 -10.54 6.47 -16.40
N THR A 181 -10.92 7.15 -15.33
CA THR A 181 -11.55 8.47 -15.26
C THR A 181 -10.90 9.16 -14.06
N SER A 182 -9.68 9.66 -14.25
CA SER A 182 -8.94 10.35 -13.18
C SER A 182 -9.50 11.76 -12.95
N THR A 183 -10.69 11.82 -12.36
CA THR A 183 -11.15 12.95 -11.56
C THR A 183 -10.96 12.69 -10.05
N GLY A 184 -10.29 11.59 -9.67
CA GLY A 184 -10.01 11.23 -8.29
C GLY A 184 -8.69 11.82 -7.75
N THR A 185 -8.69 12.25 -6.50
CA THR A 185 -7.50 12.77 -5.80
C THR A 185 -6.53 11.67 -5.32
N THR A 186 -6.84 10.38 -5.51
CA THR A 186 -6.05 9.29 -4.92
C THR A 186 -5.61 8.28 -5.99
N GLN A 187 -4.35 7.85 -5.94
CA GLN A 187 -3.77 6.89 -6.88
C GLN A 187 -2.92 5.84 -6.14
N VAL A 188 -3.22 4.56 -6.36
CA VAL A 188 -2.37 3.45 -5.91
C VAL A 188 -1.14 3.35 -6.84
N ARG A 189 0.05 3.18 -6.27
CA ARG A 189 1.32 3.11 -7.01
C ARG A 189 1.86 1.69 -6.97
N ASN A 190 2.11 1.13 -8.15
CA ASN A 190 2.82 -0.13 -8.27
C ASN A 190 4.33 0.12 -8.18
N VAL A 191 4.97 -0.39 -7.13
CA VAL A 191 6.39 -0.20 -6.86
C VAL A 191 7.04 -1.54 -6.48
N GLY A 192 8.36 -1.65 -6.71
CA GLY A 192 9.13 -2.84 -6.29
C GLY A 192 9.16 -3.03 -4.78
N LYS A 193 9.73 -4.15 -4.31
CA LYS A 193 9.92 -4.41 -2.87
C LYS A 193 10.94 -3.43 -2.28
N PHE A 194 10.66 -2.89 -1.09
CA PHE A 194 11.57 -2.02 -0.37
C PHE A 194 11.60 -2.35 1.13
N THR A 195 12.68 -1.96 1.78
CA THR A 195 12.83 -2.01 3.24
C THR A 195 13.18 -0.64 3.83
N GLY A 196 13.35 0.38 2.97
CA GLY A 196 13.57 1.75 3.39
C GLY A 196 12.67 2.74 2.65
N VAL A 197 12.49 3.93 3.22
CA VAL A 197 11.70 5.02 2.63
C VAL A 197 12.53 6.30 2.61
N SER A 198 12.64 6.94 1.45
CA SER A 198 13.25 8.26 1.29
C SER A 198 12.21 9.24 0.77
N VAL A 199 11.92 10.27 1.55
CA VAL A 199 10.93 11.31 1.20
C VAL A 199 11.56 12.69 1.16
N SER A 200 11.21 13.46 0.13
CA SER A 200 11.59 14.86 -0.03
C SER A 200 10.44 15.73 -0.54
N SER A 201 10.71 17.02 -0.74
CA SER A 201 9.82 17.97 -1.42
C SER A 201 8.52 18.30 -0.65
N GLY A 202 8.59 18.38 0.68
CA GLY A 202 7.45 18.79 1.52
C GLY A 202 6.31 17.76 1.60
N ILE A 203 6.59 16.50 1.23
CA ILE A 203 5.59 15.44 1.20
C ILE A 203 5.32 14.94 2.61
N LYS A 204 4.04 14.68 2.92
CA LYS A 204 3.64 13.97 4.14
C LYS A 204 3.54 12.49 3.85
N VAL A 205 4.16 11.65 4.67
CA VAL A 205 4.14 10.19 4.57
C VAL A 205 3.60 9.61 5.86
N ASN A 206 2.58 8.76 5.73
CA ASN A 206 2.11 7.88 6.78
C ASN A 206 2.58 6.45 6.48
N PHE A 207 3.29 5.83 7.41
CA PHE A 207 3.78 4.47 7.27
C PHE A 207 3.14 3.56 8.31
N THR A 208 2.67 2.39 7.87
CA THR A 208 2.18 1.30 8.73
C THR A 208 2.99 0.05 8.43
N GLN A 209 3.58 -0.57 9.45
CA GLN A 209 4.15 -1.90 9.28
C GLN A 209 3.02 -2.93 9.24
N GLY A 210 2.90 -3.68 8.15
CA GLY A 210 1.83 -4.64 7.90
C GLY A 210 2.29 -5.77 6.99
N ASN A 211 1.48 -6.82 6.86
CA ASN A 211 1.90 -8.01 6.09
C ASN A 211 1.91 -7.78 4.57
N ASN A 212 1.32 -6.69 4.08
CA ASN A 212 1.24 -6.37 2.66
C ASN A 212 2.15 -5.19 2.31
N GLN A 213 2.40 -5.02 1.02
CA GLN A 213 3.00 -3.79 0.49
C GLN A 213 1.95 -3.00 -0.30
N SER A 214 1.75 -1.73 0.05
CA SER A 214 0.88 -0.81 -0.70
C SER A 214 1.42 0.61 -0.59
N VAL A 215 1.37 1.37 -1.68
CA VAL A 215 1.75 2.79 -1.73
C VAL A 215 0.61 3.56 -2.37
N ILE A 216 0.05 4.53 -1.66
CA ILE A 216 -1.12 5.30 -2.11
C ILE A 216 -0.76 6.78 -2.05
N VAL A 217 -0.92 7.48 -3.18
CA VAL A 217 -0.66 8.92 -3.31
C VAL A 217 -1.98 9.67 -3.39
N ASP A 218 -2.25 10.53 -2.42
CA ASP A 218 -3.43 11.38 -2.31
C ASP A 218 -3.04 12.85 -2.54
N THR A 219 -3.38 13.37 -3.72
CA THR A 219 -3.07 14.71 -4.19
C THR A 219 -4.05 15.22 -5.26
N ASP A 220 -3.93 16.48 -5.67
CA ASP A 220 -4.78 17.05 -6.73
C ASP A 220 -4.64 16.26 -8.04
N PRO A 221 -5.74 15.95 -8.78
CA PRO A 221 -5.70 15.02 -9.93
C PRO A 221 -4.72 15.43 -11.03
N ASN A 222 -4.61 16.74 -11.29
CA ASN A 222 -3.67 17.32 -12.26
C ASN A 222 -2.21 17.32 -11.79
N LEU A 223 -1.95 17.01 -10.51
CA LEU A 223 -0.61 17.00 -9.93
C LEU A 223 -0.05 15.59 -9.70
N GLN A 224 -0.87 14.54 -9.88
CA GLN A 224 -0.47 13.15 -9.70
C GLN A 224 0.77 12.75 -10.51
N GLU A 225 0.92 13.26 -11.73
CA GLU A 225 2.04 12.94 -12.62
C GLU A 225 3.40 13.49 -12.14
N TYR A 226 3.39 14.49 -11.26
CA TYR A 226 4.60 15.11 -10.73
C TYR A 226 5.09 14.40 -9.47
N VAL A 227 4.28 13.54 -8.85
CA VAL A 227 4.69 12.74 -7.70
C VAL A 227 5.35 11.45 -8.20
N SER A 228 6.65 11.32 -7.94
CA SER A 228 7.47 10.15 -8.26
C SER A 228 7.49 9.19 -7.09
N THR A 229 7.32 7.91 -7.37
CA THR A 229 7.43 6.81 -6.41
C THR A 229 8.23 5.68 -7.06
N GLU A 230 9.55 5.66 -6.84
CA GLU A 230 10.48 4.74 -7.49
C GLU A 230 11.30 4.00 -6.44
N VAL A 231 11.62 2.72 -6.67
CA VAL A 231 12.46 1.95 -5.73
C VAL A 231 13.87 1.88 -6.28
N GLU A 232 14.82 2.39 -5.50
CA GLU A 232 16.25 2.39 -5.81
C GLU A 232 17.00 1.69 -4.68
N ASN A 233 17.73 0.62 -4.99
CA ASN A 233 18.52 -0.15 -4.02
C ASN A 233 17.71 -0.60 -2.77
N GLY A 234 16.44 -0.97 -2.95
CA GLY A 234 15.56 -1.38 -1.86
C GLY A 234 15.01 -0.23 -1.01
N ILE A 235 15.15 1.01 -1.45
CA ILE A 235 14.59 2.21 -0.83
C ILE A 235 13.51 2.79 -1.74
N LEU A 236 12.30 2.98 -1.23
CA LEU A 236 11.25 3.71 -1.93
C LEU A 236 11.53 5.21 -1.86
N VAL A 237 11.87 5.80 -3.00
CA VAL A 237 12.12 7.23 -3.20
C VAL A 237 10.83 7.94 -3.61
N ILE A 238 10.40 8.88 -2.79
CA ILE A 238 9.17 9.66 -2.93
C ILE A 238 9.53 11.13 -3.03
N ALA A 239 9.30 11.72 -4.20
CA ALA A 239 9.69 13.10 -4.47
C ALA A 239 8.78 13.75 -5.52
N VAL A 240 8.70 15.08 -5.49
CA VAL A 240 8.07 15.84 -6.58
C VAL A 240 9.11 16.06 -7.69
N LYS A 241 8.86 15.51 -8.89
CA LYS A 241 9.68 15.72 -10.09
C LYS A 241 9.15 16.93 -10.87
N ASN A 242 9.97 17.99 -10.90
CA ASN A 242 9.63 19.22 -11.61
C ASN A 242 10.08 19.15 -13.08
N LYS A 243 9.23 18.65 -13.98
CA LYS A 243 9.46 18.61 -15.44
C LYS A 243 9.36 20.02 -16.08
N ASN A 244 10.18 20.96 -15.62
CA ASN A 244 10.25 22.38 -16.06
C ASN A 244 9.12 23.32 -15.58
N ASN A 245 8.20 22.88 -14.72
CA ASN A 245 7.16 23.73 -14.12
C ASN A 245 7.53 24.19 -12.71
N LYS A 246 8.15 25.37 -12.57
CA LYS A 246 8.61 25.90 -11.27
C LYS A 246 7.49 26.25 -10.28
N ASN A 247 6.22 26.18 -10.66
CA ASN A 247 5.10 26.65 -9.84
C ASN A 247 4.08 25.55 -9.55
N LEU A 248 4.56 24.39 -9.08
CA LEU A 248 3.69 23.32 -8.58
C LEU A 248 3.20 23.67 -7.18
N ASN A 249 1.90 23.86 -7.03
CA ASN A 249 1.27 24.14 -5.74
C ASN A 249 0.28 23.04 -5.38
N PHE A 250 0.68 22.19 -4.44
CA PHE A 250 -0.13 21.08 -3.94
C PHE A 250 -1.01 21.58 -2.80
N LYS A 251 -2.34 21.52 -2.94
CA LYS A 251 -3.25 21.81 -1.83
C LYS A 251 -3.18 20.71 -0.77
N LYS A 252 -2.94 19.49 -1.24
CA LYS A 252 -2.79 18.27 -0.44
C LYS A 252 -1.79 17.36 -1.15
N LEU A 253 -0.84 16.82 -0.38
CA LEU A 253 0.07 15.79 -0.86
C LEU A 253 0.42 14.86 0.31
N LEU A 254 -0.30 13.74 0.37
CA LEU A 254 -0.13 12.69 1.37
C LEU A 254 0.21 11.39 0.65
N VAL A 255 1.19 10.66 1.15
CA VAL A 255 1.49 9.30 0.71
C VAL A 255 1.29 8.35 1.88
N THR A 256 0.42 7.36 1.72
CA THR A 256 0.18 6.31 2.70
C THR A 256 0.86 5.03 2.25
N ILE A 257 1.64 4.43 3.14
CA ILE A 257 2.46 3.25 2.86
C ILE A 257 2.14 2.17 3.88
N GLU A 258 1.85 0.96 3.39
CA GLU A 258 1.94 -0.27 4.16
C GLU A 258 3.11 -1.09 3.61
N ALA A 259 3.96 -1.64 4.49
CA ALA A 259 5.01 -2.58 4.08
C ALA A 259 5.40 -3.51 5.25
N PRO A 260 5.90 -4.73 4.98
CA PRO A 260 6.33 -5.66 6.02
C PRO A 260 7.56 -5.20 6.79
N ARG A 261 8.37 -4.32 6.20
CA ARG A 261 9.66 -3.93 6.73
C ARG A 261 9.90 -2.44 6.59
N LEU A 262 10.59 -1.89 7.58
CA LEU A 262 11.08 -0.52 7.56
C LEU A 262 12.36 -0.42 8.39
N SER A 263 13.49 -0.77 7.77
CA SER A 263 14.82 -0.71 8.39
C SER A 263 15.48 0.66 8.23
N SER A 264 15.05 1.49 7.28
CA SER A 264 15.63 2.83 7.12
C SER A 264 14.65 3.90 6.67
N VAL A 265 14.84 5.12 7.17
CA VAL A 265 14.09 6.30 6.73
C VAL A 265 15.04 7.46 6.43
N LYS A 266 14.80 8.14 5.31
CA LYS A 266 15.44 9.42 4.97
C LYS A 266 14.36 10.46 4.74
N VAL A 267 14.34 11.52 5.54
CA VAL A 267 13.31 12.56 5.49
C VAL A 267 13.98 13.90 5.28
N SER A 268 13.68 14.58 4.17
CA SER A 268 14.33 15.85 3.85
C SER A 268 13.39 16.89 3.25
N SER A 269 13.89 18.13 3.11
CA SER A 269 13.24 19.23 2.39
C SER A 269 11.81 19.52 2.87
N GLY A 270 11.66 19.75 4.18
CA GLY A 270 10.37 20.08 4.81
C GLY A 270 9.35 18.95 4.84
N SER A 271 9.73 17.72 4.48
CA SER A 271 8.84 16.57 4.48
C SER A 271 8.56 16.08 5.90
N LEU A 272 7.48 15.31 6.06
CA LEU A 272 7.08 14.69 7.32
C LEU A 272 6.88 13.19 7.10
N LEU A 273 7.50 12.36 7.92
CA LEU A 273 7.18 10.92 8.01
C LEU A 273 6.62 10.61 9.40
N THR A 274 5.49 9.89 9.44
CA THR A 274 4.88 9.41 10.68
C THR A 274 4.64 7.91 10.59
N THR A 275 5.12 7.14 11.58
CA THR A 275 4.72 5.74 11.74
C THR A 275 3.39 5.68 12.49
N LEU A 276 2.40 4.99 11.96
CA LEU A 276 1.07 4.88 12.55
C LEU A 276 0.95 3.72 13.57
N ASN A 277 1.92 2.80 13.56
CA ASN A 277 2.08 1.74 14.54
C ASN A 277 3.56 1.54 14.89
N THR A 278 3.81 0.75 15.93
CA THR A 278 5.17 0.38 16.35
C THR A 278 5.88 -0.44 15.28
N ILE A 279 7.07 0.02 14.87
CA ILE A 279 7.92 -0.68 13.89
C ILE A 279 8.81 -1.69 14.60
N ASN A 280 8.75 -2.95 14.16
CA ASN A 280 9.52 -4.05 14.68
C ASN A 280 10.59 -4.47 13.67
N GLU A 281 11.85 -4.25 14.00
CA GLU A 281 13.01 -4.59 13.17
C GLU A 281 14.20 -5.07 14.02
N ASN A 282 15.20 -5.64 13.38
CA ASN A 282 16.46 -5.94 14.05
C ASN A 282 17.29 -4.68 14.25
N ASP A 283 17.37 -3.84 13.21
CA ASP A 283 18.18 -2.63 13.16
C ASP A 283 17.38 -1.54 12.42
N PHE A 284 17.57 -0.28 12.84
CA PHE A 284 16.87 0.87 12.25
C PHE A 284 17.82 2.06 12.07
N GLN A 285 17.76 2.70 10.90
CA GLN A 285 18.52 3.92 10.59
C GLN A 285 17.60 5.06 10.17
N ALA A 286 17.80 6.25 10.73
CA ALA A 286 17.09 7.46 10.32
C ALA A 286 18.06 8.59 9.95
N GLU A 287 17.83 9.22 8.80
CA GLU A 287 18.49 10.46 8.37
C GLU A 287 17.42 11.56 8.18
N ILE A 288 17.50 12.65 8.94
CA ILE A 288 16.52 13.74 8.89
C ILE A 288 17.25 15.06 8.67
N SER A 289 16.90 15.80 7.61
CA SER A 289 17.61 17.03 7.23
C SER A 289 16.71 18.09 6.59
N SER A 290 17.22 19.32 6.49
CA SER A 290 16.59 20.42 5.73
C SER A 290 15.15 20.72 6.17
N GLY A 291 14.95 20.95 7.48
CA GLY A 291 13.66 21.31 8.07
C GLY A 291 12.61 20.20 8.07
N ALA A 292 13.02 18.94 7.90
CA ALA A 292 12.13 17.79 7.89
C ALA A 292 11.69 17.37 9.30
N ASN A 293 10.65 16.54 9.36
CA ASN A 293 10.06 16.05 10.60
C ASN A 293 9.90 14.52 10.59
N LEU A 294 10.25 13.86 11.69
CA LEU A 294 10.01 12.43 11.90
C LEU A 294 9.26 12.19 13.21
N ASN A 295 8.15 11.44 13.13
CA ASN A 295 7.44 10.89 14.28
C ASN A 295 7.47 9.36 14.18
N ALA A 296 8.15 8.69 15.12
CA ALA A 296 8.36 7.26 15.07
C ALA A 296 8.08 6.56 16.41
N ASP A 297 7.46 5.38 16.36
CA ASP A 297 7.34 4.42 17.46
C ASP A 297 8.06 3.13 17.05
N LEU A 298 9.10 2.74 17.80
CA LEU A 298 10.05 1.72 17.40
C LEU A 298 10.29 0.68 18.50
N ASN A 299 10.27 -0.60 18.11
CA ASN A 299 10.73 -1.74 18.91
C ASN A 299 11.83 -2.50 18.14
N ILE A 300 13.08 -2.09 18.37
CA ILE A 300 14.26 -2.53 17.63
C ILE A 300 15.08 -3.47 18.49
N LYS A 301 15.54 -4.60 17.94
CA LYS A 301 16.24 -5.60 18.76
C LYS A 301 17.68 -5.23 19.09
N ASN A 302 18.41 -4.70 18.11
CA ASN A 302 19.86 -4.50 18.19
C ASN A 302 20.21 -3.01 18.28
N LYS A 303 20.11 -2.29 17.16
CA LYS A 303 20.61 -0.91 17.07
C LYS A 303 19.64 0.03 16.38
N THR A 304 19.45 1.19 16.98
CA THR A 304 18.80 2.35 16.34
C THR A 304 19.85 3.45 16.16
N SER A 305 20.07 3.90 14.92
CA SER A 305 20.99 4.99 14.57
C SER A 305 20.21 6.16 13.99
N VAL A 306 20.44 7.36 14.50
CA VAL A 306 19.70 8.57 14.07
C VAL A 306 20.67 9.71 13.79
N ASP A 307 20.62 10.24 12.58
CA ASP A 307 21.33 11.45 12.17
C ASP A 307 20.33 12.56 11.86
N ILE A 308 20.39 13.68 12.60
CA ILE A 308 19.48 14.81 12.42
C ILE A 308 20.20 16.16 12.32
N SER A 309 19.90 16.91 11.27
CA SER A 309 20.58 18.17 10.98
C SER A 309 19.66 19.26 10.41
N SER A 310 20.21 20.47 10.26
CA SER A 310 19.66 21.57 9.46
C SER A 310 18.23 21.96 9.85
N GLY A 311 18.04 22.27 11.14
CA GLY A 311 16.75 22.75 11.68
C GLY A 311 15.62 21.72 11.67
N SER A 312 15.94 20.44 11.46
CA SER A 312 14.94 19.36 11.45
C SER A 312 14.47 19.01 12.86
N SER A 313 13.28 18.41 12.96
CA SER A 313 12.70 17.98 14.23
C SER A 313 12.34 16.49 14.27
N MET A 314 12.45 15.88 15.45
CA MET A 314 12.08 14.48 15.64
C MET A 314 11.38 14.24 16.98
N ARG A 315 10.35 13.40 16.97
CA ARG A 315 9.79 12.73 18.15
C ARG A 315 9.88 11.23 17.96
N MET A 316 10.51 10.53 18.90
CA MET A 316 10.70 9.09 18.83
C MET A 316 10.38 8.43 20.17
N ASP A 317 9.51 7.43 20.16
CA ASP A 317 9.40 6.41 21.22
C ASP A 317 10.19 5.19 20.76
N VAL A 318 11.16 4.75 21.55
CA VAL A 318 12.07 3.68 21.16
C VAL A 318 12.34 2.70 22.29
N LYS A 319 12.21 1.42 21.95
CA LYS A 319 12.78 0.30 22.70
C LYS A 319 13.91 -0.30 21.87
N THR A 320 15.14 -0.26 22.37
CA THR A 320 16.30 -0.83 21.67
C THR A 320 17.37 -1.34 22.62
N ARG A 321 18.37 -2.07 22.13
CA ARG A 321 19.57 -2.36 22.93
C ARG A 321 20.55 -1.20 22.85
N ASP A 322 20.95 -0.84 21.63
CA ASP A 322 21.93 0.22 21.37
C ASP A 322 21.26 1.40 20.64
N PHE A 323 21.28 2.58 21.25
CA PHE A 323 20.75 3.81 20.65
C PHE A 323 21.88 4.80 20.37
N GLU A 324 22.07 5.17 19.10
CA GLU A 324 23.06 6.16 18.66
C GLU A 324 22.36 7.35 18.00
N PHE A 325 22.74 8.55 18.43
CA PHE A 325 22.15 9.80 17.98
C PHE A 325 23.23 10.84 17.66
N GLU A 326 23.21 11.35 16.44
CA GLU A 326 24.00 12.50 15.99
C GLU A 326 23.09 13.69 15.65
N GLY A 327 23.28 14.81 16.35
CA GLY A 327 22.51 16.04 16.16
C GLY A 327 23.40 17.22 15.81
N SER A 328 23.08 17.95 14.73
CA SER A 328 23.81 19.17 14.35
C SER A 328 22.92 20.28 13.78
N SER A 329 23.50 21.47 13.61
CA SER A 329 22.92 22.59 12.85
C SER A 329 21.50 22.97 13.28
N GLY A 330 21.31 23.17 14.58
CA GLY A 330 20.04 23.64 15.17
C GLY A 330 18.89 22.63 15.11
N SER A 331 19.18 21.33 14.95
CA SER A 331 18.14 20.30 15.04
C SER A 331 17.55 20.19 16.45
N SER A 332 16.29 19.75 16.53
CA SER A 332 15.56 19.56 17.78
C SER A 332 15.00 18.15 17.88
N SER A 333 15.16 17.47 19.01
CA SER A 333 14.71 16.09 19.16
C SER A 333 14.13 15.81 20.54
N THR A 334 13.09 14.99 20.58
CA THR A 334 12.57 14.38 21.81
C THR A 334 12.58 12.87 21.64
N VAL A 335 13.25 12.17 22.55
CA VAL A 335 13.36 10.71 22.53
C VAL A 335 12.90 10.17 23.88
N VAL A 336 12.02 9.18 23.85
CA VAL A 336 11.47 8.51 25.05
C VAL A 336 11.57 7.00 24.89
N GLY A 337 11.38 6.26 26.00
CA GLY A 337 11.36 4.80 25.99
C GLY A 337 12.53 4.19 26.77
N ASN A 338 13.12 3.11 26.24
CA ASN A 338 14.18 2.36 26.93
C ASN A 338 15.30 1.91 25.97
N ALA A 339 16.54 2.06 26.42
CA ALA A 339 17.73 1.52 25.77
C ALA A 339 18.62 0.81 26.79
N GLU A 340 19.50 -0.10 26.37
CA GLU A 340 20.56 -0.60 27.25
C GLU A 340 21.74 0.38 27.25
N ASN A 341 22.21 0.74 26.05
CA ASN A 341 23.32 1.66 25.83
C ASN A 341 22.87 2.85 24.99
N THR A 342 23.31 4.05 25.36
CA THR A 342 23.07 5.28 24.60
C THR A 342 24.37 5.98 24.23
N ILE A 343 24.46 6.45 22.99
CA ILE A 343 25.52 7.32 22.49
C ILE A 343 24.88 8.57 21.89
N PHE A 344 25.22 9.73 22.44
CA PHE A 344 24.78 11.03 21.95
C PHE A 344 25.96 11.87 21.52
N SER A 345 25.94 12.36 20.28
CA SER A 345 26.91 13.31 19.73
C SER A 345 26.16 14.53 19.21
N LEU A 346 26.27 15.67 19.89
CA LEU A 346 25.58 16.91 19.51
C LEU A 346 26.56 18.06 19.26
N SER A 347 26.28 18.86 18.24
CA SER A 347 27.07 20.05 17.92
C SER A 347 26.21 21.17 17.33
N SER A 348 26.79 22.35 17.15
CA SER A 348 26.19 23.46 16.39
C SER A 348 24.75 23.78 16.78
N ALA A 349 24.54 24.06 18.08
CA ALA A 349 23.24 24.41 18.66
C ALA A 349 22.13 23.34 18.54
N ALA A 350 22.46 22.08 18.22
CA ALA A 350 21.49 20.99 18.29
C ALA A 350 20.98 20.76 19.73
N SER A 351 19.71 20.39 19.86
CA SER A 351 19.04 20.12 21.13
C SER A 351 18.37 18.75 21.12
N CYS A 352 18.66 17.91 22.11
CA CYS A 352 17.97 16.64 22.32
C CYS A 352 17.46 16.51 23.75
N ASN A 353 16.15 16.32 23.89
CA ASN A 353 15.51 15.96 25.14
C ASN A 353 15.24 14.45 25.19
N ALA A 354 16.15 13.71 25.81
CA ALA A 354 16.08 12.28 26.06
C ALA A 354 15.97 11.97 27.57
N GLN A 355 15.41 12.89 28.37
CA GLN A 355 15.25 12.66 29.81
C GLN A 355 14.29 11.47 30.08
N ASP A 356 13.36 11.18 29.19
CA ASP A 356 12.40 10.08 29.37
C ASP A 356 12.77 8.83 28.55
N LEU A 357 14.01 8.77 28.06
CA LEU A 357 14.66 7.56 27.54
C LEU A 357 15.55 6.97 28.65
N SER A 358 15.09 5.90 29.31
CA SER A 358 15.89 5.24 30.35
C SER A 358 16.99 4.39 29.71
N SER A 359 18.24 4.56 30.17
CA SER A 359 19.38 3.74 29.77
C SER A 359 20.22 3.26 30.94
N LYS A 360 20.93 2.14 30.78
CA LYS A 360 21.91 1.68 31.79
C LYS A 360 23.21 2.45 31.65
N ASN A 361 23.74 2.48 30.44
CA ASN A 361 25.02 3.11 30.12
C ASN A 361 24.84 4.23 29.10
N GLY A 362 25.54 5.34 29.30
CA GLY A 362 25.45 6.51 28.43
C GLY A 362 26.81 7.12 28.12
N THR A 363 27.06 7.37 26.85
CA THR A 363 28.16 8.23 26.38
C THR A 363 27.57 9.48 25.73
N ALA A 364 27.99 10.66 26.17
CA ALA A 364 27.48 11.92 25.66
C ALA A 364 28.61 12.89 25.32
N LYS A 365 28.61 13.40 24.08
CA LYS A 365 29.49 14.46 23.59
C LYS A 365 28.63 15.61 23.10
N ALA A 366 28.89 16.82 23.61
CA ALA A 366 28.19 18.02 23.21
C ALA A 366 29.19 19.17 22.98
N SER A 367 29.05 19.90 21.88
CA SER A 367 29.90 21.05 21.56
C SER A 367 29.12 22.21 20.92
N SER A 368 29.75 23.37 20.80
CA SER A 368 29.25 24.54 20.05
C SER A 368 27.80 24.91 20.40
N GLY A 369 27.52 25.10 21.69
CA GLY A 369 26.20 25.50 22.19
C GLY A 369 25.11 24.42 22.17
N ALA A 370 25.46 23.16 21.91
CA ALA A 370 24.49 22.07 21.93
C ALA A 370 23.94 21.77 23.34
N SER A 371 22.72 21.23 23.41
CA SER A 371 22.01 20.91 24.66
C SER A 371 21.47 19.49 24.65
N LEU A 372 21.85 18.69 25.64
CA LEU A 372 21.35 17.32 25.83
C LEU A 372 20.73 17.19 27.21
N LYS A 373 19.54 16.58 27.29
CA LYS A 373 19.01 15.98 28.52
C LYS A 373 18.95 14.47 28.34
N MET A 374 19.46 13.69 29.29
CA MET A 374 19.48 12.22 29.21
C MET A 374 19.15 11.57 30.55
N ASN A 375 18.81 10.28 30.54
CA ASN A 375 18.55 9.49 31.74
C ASN A 375 19.37 8.19 31.73
N VAL A 376 20.18 8.01 32.76
CA VAL A 376 21.17 6.95 32.85
C VAL A 376 21.32 6.45 34.28
N THR A 377 21.33 5.12 34.47
CA THR A 377 21.20 4.50 35.80
C THR A 377 22.46 3.79 36.31
N GLU A 378 23.38 3.38 35.43
CA GLU A 378 24.60 2.67 35.84
C GLU A 378 25.86 3.49 35.60
N SER A 379 26.14 3.91 34.36
CA SER A 379 27.39 4.62 34.02
C SER A 379 27.20 5.74 33.00
N LEU A 380 27.86 6.88 33.23
CA LEU A 380 27.86 8.04 32.35
C LEU A 380 29.29 8.47 32.00
N THR A 381 29.61 8.54 30.71
CA THR A 381 30.79 9.25 30.20
C THR A 381 30.33 10.50 29.46
N GLY A 382 30.60 11.68 30.03
CA GLY A 382 30.15 12.96 29.49
C GLY A 382 31.30 13.87 29.03
N SER A 383 31.14 14.54 27.90
CA SER A 383 32.03 15.60 27.43
C SER A 383 31.25 16.78 26.86
N ALA A 384 31.40 17.96 27.46
CA ALA A 384 30.75 19.18 27.02
C ALA A 384 31.78 20.31 26.82
N THR A 385 31.85 20.89 25.63
CA THR A 385 32.78 21.98 25.28
C THR A 385 32.07 23.14 24.57
N SER A 386 32.72 24.29 24.45
CA SER A 386 32.27 25.43 23.64
C SER A 386 30.82 25.86 23.95
N GLY A 387 30.51 26.06 25.23
CA GLY A 387 29.19 26.49 25.71
C GLY A 387 28.09 25.41 25.70
N ALA A 388 28.42 24.15 25.43
CA ALA A 388 27.44 23.07 25.41
C ALA A 388 26.99 22.62 26.82
N SER A 389 25.80 22.03 26.92
CA SER A 389 25.20 21.59 28.19
C SER A 389 24.70 20.16 28.08
N ILE A 390 25.16 19.29 28.98
CA ILE A 390 24.63 17.94 29.19
C ILE A 390 23.98 17.91 30.56
N ARG A 391 22.70 17.55 30.61
CA ARG A 391 21.94 17.37 31.83
C ARG A 391 21.50 15.92 31.96
N TYR A 392 21.71 15.31 33.11
CA TYR A 392 21.39 13.89 33.31
C TYR A 392 20.50 13.66 34.54
N LYS A 393 19.65 12.63 34.52
CA LYS A 393 18.98 12.05 35.70
C LYS A 393 19.25 10.55 35.79
N GLY A 394 18.80 9.90 36.86
CA GLY A 394 18.89 8.44 37.05
C GLY A 394 19.94 7.97 38.08
N ASN A 395 20.72 8.90 38.65
CA ASN A 395 21.73 8.63 39.67
C ASN A 395 22.73 7.51 39.29
N PRO A 396 23.50 7.67 38.19
CA PRO A 396 24.49 6.68 37.77
C PRO A 396 25.56 6.48 38.85
N LYS A 397 25.99 5.22 39.01
CA LYS A 397 27.02 4.84 40.00
C LYS A 397 28.41 5.36 39.63
N ASN A 398 28.71 5.37 38.33
CA ASN A 398 30.00 5.78 37.79
C ASN A 398 29.82 6.95 36.83
N ILE A 399 30.54 8.06 37.09
CA ILE A 399 30.50 9.26 36.24
C ILE A 399 31.93 9.62 35.86
N ILE A 400 32.20 9.62 34.56
CA ILE A 400 33.46 10.05 33.96
C ILE A 400 33.18 11.32 33.16
N GLU A 401 33.82 12.42 33.53
CA GLU A 401 33.62 13.70 32.86
C GLU A 401 34.91 14.16 32.19
N THR A 402 34.87 14.38 30.87
CA THR A 402 36.04 14.71 30.04
C THR A 402 35.84 16.05 29.33
N GLY A 403 36.90 16.86 29.17
CA GLY A 403 36.83 18.11 28.37
C GLY A 403 36.27 19.35 29.06
N LYS A 404 36.25 19.41 30.40
CA LYS A 404 35.63 20.50 31.19
C LYS A 404 36.31 21.88 31.15
N SER A 405 37.55 21.99 30.68
CA SER A 405 38.48 22.89 31.42
C SER A 405 38.76 24.28 30.83
N SER A 406 38.15 24.72 29.72
CA SER A 406 38.39 26.11 29.23
C SER A 406 37.31 26.77 28.37
N SER A 407 36.27 26.05 27.92
CA SER A 407 35.39 26.52 26.83
C SER A 407 33.92 26.71 27.21
N GLY A 408 33.58 26.73 28.51
CA GLY A 408 32.22 27.07 28.99
C GLY A 408 31.18 25.95 28.91
N GLY A 409 31.58 24.70 28.62
CA GLY A 409 30.68 23.55 28.62
C GLY A 409 30.34 23.05 30.04
N SER A 410 29.22 22.34 30.20
CA SER A 410 28.80 21.78 31.49
C SER A 410 28.14 20.41 31.39
N VAL A 411 28.40 19.57 32.39
CA VAL A 411 27.73 18.27 32.59
C VAL A 411 27.21 18.28 34.03
N LYS A 412 25.89 18.24 34.22
CA LYS A 412 25.24 18.45 35.53
C LYS A 412 23.98 17.59 35.71
N PRO A 413 23.60 17.20 36.93
CA PRO A 413 22.31 16.55 37.14
C PRO A 413 21.11 17.47 36.83
N ILE A 414 19.95 16.87 36.57
CA ILE A 414 18.63 17.53 36.56
C ILE A 414 18.12 17.50 38.01
N ASN A 415 17.77 18.68 38.53
CA ASN A 415 17.22 18.84 39.88
C ASN A 415 15.77 18.38 39.95
#